data_AF-A0A844X271-F1
#
_entry.id   AF-A0A844X271-F1
#
_cell.length_a   1.000
_cell.length_b   1.000
_cell.length_c   1.000
_cell.angle_alpha   90.00
_cell.angle_beta   90.00
_cell.angle_gamma   90.00
#
_symmetry.space_group_name_H-M   'P 1'
#
loop_
_entity.id
_entity.type
_entity.pdbx_description
1 polymer ?
#
loop_
_entity_poly.entity_id
_entity_poly.type
_entity_poly.pdbx_seq_one_letter_code
_entity_poly.pdbx_strand_id
1 'polypeptide(L)'
;MCCHSTLYECQYNAYGQIINETYHQDDFQSLPDNPLRFQGQYYDEETGLHYNLNRYYDPFTGRYITQDPLGILGGLNSYQYAGSDPINWVDPL
;
A
#
# COMPACT_ATOMS: atom_id res chain seq x y z
N MET A 1 -27.39 19.66 -6.95
CA MET A 1 -26.35 18.99 -7.75
C MET A 1 -25.08 18.98 -6.91
N CYS A 2 -24.70 17.84 -6.33
CA CYS A 2 -23.41 17.73 -5.63
C CYS A 2 -22.33 17.62 -6.70
N CYS A 3 -21.54 18.67 -6.87
CA CYS A 3 -20.28 18.60 -7.60
C CYS A 3 -19.38 17.66 -6.81
N HIS A 4 -19.06 16.49 -7.37
CA HIS A 4 -18.10 15.58 -6.75
C HIS A 4 -16.71 16.15 -7.01
N SER A 5 -16.22 17.00 -6.12
CA SER A 5 -14.85 17.47 -6.15
C SER A 5 -13.93 16.40 -5.57
N THR A 6 -12.97 15.93 -6.36
CA THR A 6 -11.86 15.11 -5.86
C THR A 6 -11.07 15.93 -4.85
N LEU A 7 -10.83 15.39 -3.65
CA LEU A 7 -10.02 16.04 -2.60
C LEU A 7 -8.57 15.50 -2.56
N TYR A 8 -8.40 14.22 -2.93
CA TYR A 8 -7.12 13.51 -2.89
C TYR A 8 -7.03 12.55 -4.08
N GLU A 9 -5.88 12.55 -4.75
CA GLU A 9 -5.52 11.59 -5.81
C GLU A 9 -4.15 10.98 -5.50
N CYS A 10 -4.02 9.67 -5.70
CA CYS A 10 -2.74 8.96 -5.61
C CYS A 10 -2.59 8.01 -6.78
N GLN A 11 -1.37 7.89 -7.29
CA GLN A 11 -1.00 7.00 -8.37
C GLN A 11 0.10 6.07 -7.87
N TYR A 12 -0.10 4.77 -8.06
CA TYR A 12 0.84 3.74 -7.61
C TYR A 12 1.49 3.03 -8.79
N ASN A 13 2.71 2.54 -8.58
CA ASN A 13 3.28 1.54 -9.47
C ASN A 13 2.70 0.14 -9.20
N ALA A 14 3.12 -0.86 -9.97
CA ALA A 14 2.67 -2.24 -9.82
C ALA A 14 2.88 -2.82 -8.40
N TYR A 15 3.87 -2.34 -7.66
CA TYR A 15 4.22 -2.79 -6.30
C TYR A 15 3.69 -1.84 -5.21
N GLY A 16 2.80 -0.90 -5.53
CA GLY A 16 2.21 -0.01 -4.52
C GLY A 16 3.11 1.13 -4.06
N GLN A 17 4.23 1.41 -4.73
CA GLN A 17 4.98 2.65 -4.49
C GLN A 17 4.20 3.84 -5.06
N ILE A 18 4.15 4.93 -4.30
CA ILE A 18 3.56 6.18 -4.75
C ILE A 18 4.44 6.77 -5.85
N ILE A 19 3.86 6.93 -7.05
CA ILE A 19 4.46 7.66 -8.17
C ILE A 19 4.09 9.14 -8.06
N ASN A 20 2.81 9.43 -7.80
CA ASN A 20 2.29 10.78 -7.61
C ASN A 20 1.26 10.78 -6.49
N GLU A 21 1.28 11.84 -5.68
CA GLU A 21 0.27 12.13 -4.67
C GLU A 21 -0.12 13.59 -4.81
N THR A 22 -1.42 13.88 -4.86
CA THR A 22 -1.94 15.24 -5.09
C THR A 22 -3.14 15.51 -4.20
N TYR A 23 -3.08 16.65 -3.52
CA TYR A 23 -4.18 17.20 -2.74
C TYR A 23 -4.80 18.35 -3.53
N HIS A 24 -6.13 18.35 -3.68
CA HIS A 24 -6.86 19.33 -4.48
C HIS A 24 -7.46 20.46 -3.63
N GLN A 25 -6.86 20.74 -2.48
CA GLN A 25 -7.29 21.79 -1.55
C GLN A 25 -6.12 22.68 -1.15
N ASP A 26 -6.33 23.99 -1.25
CA ASP A 26 -5.29 25.00 -0.96
C ASP A 26 -5.08 25.23 0.56
N ASP A 27 -6.08 24.88 1.37
CA ASP A 27 -6.01 24.99 2.83
C ASP A 27 -5.31 23.76 3.43
N PHE A 28 -4.05 23.96 3.83
CA PHE A 28 -3.23 22.94 4.47
C PHE A 28 -3.81 22.41 5.79
N GLN A 29 -4.67 23.17 6.47
CA GLN A 29 -5.29 22.73 7.73
C GLN A 29 -6.51 21.81 7.50
N SER A 30 -7.00 21.71 6.27
CA SER A 30 -8.15 20.90 5.91
C SER A 30 -7.80 19.74 4.98
N LEU A 31 -6.51 19.41 4.83
CA LEU A 31 -6.10 18.28 4.01
C LEU A 31 -6.68 16.99 4.60
N PRO A 32 -7.28 16.12 3.76
CA PRO A 32 -7.76 14.84 4.22
C PRO A 32 -6.57 13.98 4.65
N ASP A 33 -6.61 13.47 5.87
CA ASP A 33 -5.75 12.38 6.30
C ASP A 33 -6.26 11.07 5.67
N ASN A 34 -5.48 10.51 4.76
CA ASN A 34 -5.78 9.24 4.13
C ASN A 34 -4.61 8.28 4.34
N PRO A 35 -4.67 7.40 5.36
CA PRO A 35 -3.63 6.39 5.60
C PRO A 35 -3.78 5.17 4.70
N LEU A 36 -4.88 5.04 3.94
CA LEU A 36 -5.09 3.90 3.06
C LEU A 36 -4.18 4.00 1.82
N ARG A 37 -3.60 2.86 1.44
CA ARG A 37 -2.66 2.69 0.33
C ARG A 37 -3.17 1.64 -0.65
N PHE A 38 -2.29 1.27 -1.60
CA PHE A 38 -2.55 0.24 -2.59
C PHE A 38 -3.15 -1.03 -1.95
N GLN A 39 -4.23 -1.53 -2.55
CA GLN A 39 -5.00 -2.70 -2.07
C GLN A 39 -5.58 -2.59 -0.64
N GLY A 40 -5.71 -1.38 -0.08
CA GLY A 40 -6.28 -1.18 1.26
C GLY A 40 -5.30 -1.36 2.41
N GLN A 41 -4.00 -1.38 2.11
CA GLN A 41 -2.91 -1.32 3.08
C GLN A 41 -3.01 -0.08 3.97
N TYR A 42 -2.64 -0.20 5.24
CA TYR A 42 -2.52 0.95 6.13
C TYR A 42 -1.08 1.48 6.11
N TYR A 43 -0.91 2.77 5.84
CA TYR A 43 0.38 3.42 5.92
C TYR A 43 0.75 3.71 7.37
N ASP A 44 1.86 3.15 7.80
CA ASP A 44 2.47 3.47 9.09
C ASP A 44 3.47 4.62 8.89
N GLU A 45 3.09 5.83 9.35
CA GLU A 45 3.91 7.03 9.20
C GLU A 45 5.23 6.96 9.99
N GLU A 46 5.30 6.19 11.08
CA GLU A 46 6.50 6.08 11.90
C GLU A 46 7.61 5.32 11.17
N THR A 47 7.25 4.28 10.44
CA THR A 47 8.20 3.39 9.77
C THR A 47 8.28 3.62 8.25
N GLY A 48 7.28 4.27 7.67
CA GLY A 48 7.09 4.40 6.23
C GLY A 48 6.67 3.10 5.54
N LEU A 49 6.32 2.06 6.30
CA LEU A 49 5.92 0.76 5.80
C LEU A 49 4.40 0.66 5.64
N HIS A 50 3.98 -0.30 4.85
CA HIS A 50 2.57 -0.57 4.63
C HIS A 50 2.17 -1.81 5.43
N TYR A 51 1.25 -1.66 6.37
CA TYR A 51 0.70 -2.76 7.12
C TYR A 51 -0.40 -3.45 6.30
N ASN A 52 -0.12 -4.68 5.88
CA ASN A 52 -1.14 -5.68 5.56
C ASN A 52 -1.49 -6.40 6.87
N LEU A 53 -2.76 -6.75 7.06
CA LEU A 53 -3.36 -7.34 8.27
C LEU A 53 -2.43 -8.16 9.17
N ASN A 54 -1.51 -8.96 8.63
CA ASN A 54 -0.57 -9.76 9.41
C ASN A 54 0.92 -9.45 9.19
N ARG A 55 1.29 -8.56 8.26
CA ARG A 55 2.69 -8.30 7.86
C ARG A 55 2.95 -6.88 7.38
N TYR A 56 4.14 -6.38 7.68
CA TYR A 56 4.67 -5.15 7.11
C TYR A 56 5.26 -5.39 5.71
N TYR A 57 4.75 -4.63 4.75
CA TYR A 57 5.13 -4.59 3.35
C TYR A 57 5.96 -3.33 3.07
N ASP A 58 7.07 -3.51 2.37
CA ASP A 58 7.87 -2.43 1.84
C ASP A 58 7.58 -2.27 0.33
N PRO A 59 6.89 -1.20 -0.07
CA PRO A 59 6.61 -0.97 -1.48
C PRO A 59 7.90 -0.70 -2.27
N PHE A 60 8.96 -0.16 -1.65
CA PHE A 60 10.20 0.17 -2.34
C PHE A 60 10.93 -1.05 -2.88
N THR A 61 11.01 -2.10 -2.07
CA THR A 61 11.59 -3.39 -2.49
C THR A 61 10.56 -4.34 -3.10
N GLY A 62 9.27 -4.05 -2.94
CA GLY A 62 8.16 -4.88 -3.43
C GLY A 62 8.00 -6.18 -2.65
N ARG A 63 8.32 -6.19 -1.35
CA ARG A 63 8.43 -7.40 -0.52
C ARG A 63 7.96 -7.18 0.91
N TYR A 64 7.64 -8.27 1.59
CA TYR A 64 7.46 -8.24 3.04
C TYR A 64 8.80 -8.13 3.74
N ILE A 65 8.83 -7.43 4.88
CA ILE A 65 10.03 -7.34 5.73
C ILE A 65 10.06 -8.40 6.84
N THR A 66 8.93 -9.08 7.05
CA THR A 66 8.77 -10.18 8.00
C THR A 66 8.57 -11.49 7.24
N GLN A 67 9.05 -12.59 7.83
CA GLN A 67 8.89 -13.92 7.24
C GLN A 67 7.42 -14.34 7.29
N ASP A 68 6.91 -14.96 6.22
CA ASP A 68 5.57 -15.53 6.18
C ASP A 68 5.33 -16.53 7.34
N PRO A 69 4.32 -16.31 8.19
CA PRO A 69 3.95 -17.24 9.26
C PRO A 69 3.58 -18.64 8.77
N LEU A 70 3.12 -18.78 7.52
CA LEU A 70 2.81 -20.07 6.87
C LEU A 70 4.08 -20.83 6.45
N GLY A 71 5.25 -20.20 6.50
CA GLY A 71 6.53 -20.81 6.14
C GLY A 71 6.56 -21.30 4.70
N ILE A 72 6.95 -22.57 4.51
CA ILE A 72 7.11 -23.17 3.16
C ILE A 72 5.76 -23.33 2.45
N LEU A 73 4.63 -23.34 3.18
CA LEU A 73 3.30 -23.42 2.57
C LEU A 73 2.92 -22.15 1.81
N GLY A 74 3.49 -21.00 2.20
CA GLY A 74 3.36 -19.73 1.47
C GLY A 74 4.27 -19.63 0.24
N GLY A 75 5.12 -20.63 0.01
CA GLY A 75 6.08 -20.68 -1.09
C GLY A 75 7.53 -20.78 -0.61
N LEU A 76 8.44 -20.98 -1.57
CA LEU A 76 9.88 -21.08 -1.27
C LEU A 76 10.50 -19.75 -0.82
N ASN A 77 9.87 -18.62 -1.18
CA ASN A 77 10.32 -17.29 -0.80
C ASN A 77 9.34 -16.69 0.22
N SER A 78 9.70 -16.79 1.50
CA SER A 78 8.86 -16.31 2.61
C SER A 78 8.71 -14.79 2.71
N TYR A 79 9.37 -14.01 1.83
CA TYR A 79 9.27 -12.55 1.77
C TYR A 79 8.56 -12.06 0.49
N GLN A 80 8.07 -12.97 -0.34
CA GLN A 80 7.47 -12.64 -1.62
C GLN A 80 6.08 -12.03 -1.44
N TYR A 81 5.82 -10.95 -2.18
CA TYR A 81 4.49 -10.40 -2.32
C TYR A 81 3.84 -10.92 -3.61
N ALA A 82 2.58 -11.39 -3.52
CA ALA A 82 1.72 -11.73 -4.65
C ALA A 82 2.40 -12.59 -5.75
N GLY A 83 3.27 -13.53 -5.39
CA GLY A 83 3.98 -14.37 -6.36
C GLY A 83 4.91 -13.62 -7.33
N SER A 84 5.34 -12.41 -6.99
CA SER A 84 6.01 -11.45 -7.90
C SER A 84 5.15 -10.96 -9.08
N ASP A 85 3.83 -11.13 -9.00
CA ASP A 85 2.86 -10.64 -9.98
C ASP A 85 1.72 -9.84 -9.31
N PRO A 86 2.03 -8.65 -8.77
CA PRO A 86 1.08 -7.83 -8.01
C PRO A 86 -0.01 -7.16 -8.85
N ILE A 87 0.06 -7.27 -10.18
CA ILE A 87 -0.97 -6.75 -11.10
C ILE A 87 -2.13 -7.74 -11.18
N ASN A 88 -1.84 -9.04 -11.21
CA ASN A 88 -2.85 -10.09 -11.32
C ASN A 88 -3.24 -10.70 -9.97
N TRP A 89 -2.36 -10.58 -8.96
CA TRP A 89 -2.54 -11.21 -7.66
C TRP A 89 -2.53 -10.18 -6.53
N VAL A 90 -3.40 -10.45 -5.56
CA VAL A 90 -3.54 -9.72 -4.31
C VAL A 90 -3.24 -10.73 -3.21
N ASP A 91 -2.46 -10.31 -2.21
CA ASP A 91 -2.28 -11.12 -1.01
C ASP A 91 -3.47 -10.88 -0.06
N PRO A 92 -4.31 -11.89 0.23
CA PRO A 92 -5.46 -11.72 1.10
C PRO A 92 -5.12 -11.74 2.60
N LEU A 93 -3.86 -12.03 2.97
CA LEU A 93 -3.41 -12.26 4.34
C LEU A 93 -2.97 -11.00 5.10
#